data_AF-A0AAU1Q7Z8-F1
#
_entry.id   AF-A0AAU1Q7Z8-F1
#
_cell.length_a   1.000
_cell.length_b   1.000
_cell.length_c   1.000
_cell.angle_alpha   90.00
_cell.angle_beta   90.00
_cell.angle_gamma   90.00
#
_symmetry.space_group_name_H-M   'P 1'
#
loop_
_entity.id
_entity.type
_entity.pdbx_description
1 polymer ?
#
loop_
_entity_poly.entity_id
_entity_poly.type
_entity_poly.pdbx_seq_one_letter_code
_entity_poly.pdbx_strand_id
1 'polypeptide(L)'
;MNTPLPDVPEVRVVGLPQLTQGFDLVERLDLPMHLKVHGPLEPMTGERLAQLADDISLRGRGGAGFPFGQKLRAVAKSAIRRGVRPVVVVNGSEGEPACRKDTVLLNRAPHLILDGALLAAEALGARTLVVAVTRNSTEISMRAALAERGLSDRRGQQLRARIVRTPERMVSGEASSVIRAVNGGPALPPGRRERASDTGVGGAPTLLSNAETFAQLAVGARIGARRYSHTGLDTEPGTVMLTISGAVARPMVVEVPTGVPLRYVLQLAGAPPLPQGVLTGGYHGNWIDSVAVHESNVSRESLAAVGGALGAGAILPIGPETCPLGEAQRVANWLAAETAGQCGPCKLGLPAAAGGLSDVINGGGPAALEALREVTQAVKGRGACKHPDGSARFFASTLSAFTDDLAAHVLHGGCGRETTGVLPLPLPGYEEAEESIPSGEKVFIDWTLCQGHGICAEIIPELIRLNPDGYPAVADAVVPVHLQGRTQRAVRRCPALAMRIEQAPAERAPKAADRPALPGGNRKALGSGRS
;
A
#
# COMPACT_ATOMS: atom_id res chain seq x y z
N MET A 1 -6.49 -1.92 32.28
CA MET A 1 -5.52 -0.95 31.74
C MET A 1 -5.18 -1.43 30.35
N ASN A 2 -5.55 -0.65 29.32
CA ASN A 2 -5.45 -1.10 27.94
C ASN A 2 -3.99 -0.99 27.49
N THR A 3 -3.40 -2.11 27.09
CA THR A 3 -2.10 -2.12 26.42
C THR A 3 -2.21 -1.37 25.09
N PRO A 4 -1.27 -0.48 24.74
CA PRO A 4 -1.24 0.16 23.43
C PRO A 4 -1.30 -0.87 22.30
N LEU A 5 -2.09 -0.62 21.28
CA LEU A 5 -2.18 -1.52 20.14
C LEU A 5 -0.90 -1.44 19.28
N PRO A 6 -0.36 -2.57 18.82
CA PRO A 6 0.78 -2.56 17.91
C PRO A 6 0.43 -1.84 16.60
N ASP A 7 1.43 -1.15 16.03
CA ASP A 7 1.34 -0.40 14.75
C ASP A 7 0.39 0.81 14.75
N VAL A 8 -0.19 1.18 15.90
CA VAL A 8 -1.09 2.32 16.03
C VAL A 8 -0.30 3.51 16.62
N PRO A 9 0.01 4.55 15.83
CA PRO A 9 0.63 5.77 16.34
C PRO A 9 -0.37 6.57 17.18
N GLU A 10 0.11 7.69 17.74
CA GLU A 10 -0.76 8.68 18.39
C GLU A 10 -1.92 9.07 17.45
N VAL A 11 -3.15 9.07 17.96
CA VAL A 11 -4.33 9.49 17.20
C VAL A 11 -4.89 10.80 17.75
N ARG A 12 -5.11 11.77 16.88
CA ARG A 12 -5.68 13.09 17.20
C ARG A 12 -6.90 13.38 16.35
N VAL A 13 -7.68 14.36 16.78
CA VAL A 13 -8.83 14.88 16.04
C VAL A 13 -8.81 16.40 16.07
N VAL A 14 -9.16 17.02 14.96
CA VAL A 14 -9.49 18.44 14.85
C VAL A 14 -11.01 18.55 14.72
N GLY A 15 -11.67 19.28 15.62
CA GLY A 15 -13.13 19.38 15.60
C GLY A 15 -13.82 18.12 16.14
N LEU A 16 -15.02 17.81 15.63
CA LEU A 16 -15.81 16.68 16.10
C LEU A 16 -15.38 15.39 15.40
N PRO A 17 -15.04 14.31 16.14
CA PRO A 17 -14.66 13.04 15.56
C PRO A 17 -15.86 12.38 14.89
N GLN A 18 -15.67 11.88 13.67
CA GLN A 18 -16.65 11.06 12.96
C GLN A 18 -16.15 9.61 12.85
N LEU A 19 -14.91 9.43 12.41
CA LEU A 19 -14.27 8.13 12.26
C LEU A 19 -13.58 7.64 13.54
N THR A 20 -13.08 8.58 14.34
CA THR A 20 -12.33 8.31 15.59
C THR A 20 -13.19 8.44 16.85
N GLN A 21 -14.52 8.54 16.68
CA GLN A 21 -15.45 8.68 17.80
C GLN A 21 -15.31 7.47 18.74
N GLY A 22 -15.15 7.71 20.05
CA GLY A 22 -14.98 6.66 21.06
C GLY A 22 -13.53 6.20 21.29
N PHE A 23 -12.54 6.75 20.57
CA PHE A 23 -11.12 6.42 20.78
C PHE A 23 -10.56 6.98 22.10
N ASP A 24 -11.24 7.95 22.69
CA ASP A 24 -10.97 8.45 24.03
C ASP A 24 -11.49 7.51 25.15
N LEU A 25 -12.41 6.60 24.81
CA LEU A 25 -13.04 5.70 25.77
C LEU A 25 -12.31 4.36 25.88
N VAL A 26 -11.87 3.79 24.75
CA VAL A 26 -11.23 2.47 24.68
C VAL A 26 -10.17 2.41 23.57
N GLU A 27 -9.18 1.52 23.70
CA GLU A 27 -8.16 1.32 22.67
C GLU A 27 -8.73 0.70 21.38
N ARG A 28 -9.64 -0.27 21.52
CA ARG A 28 -10.37 -0.89 20.40
C ARG A 28 -11.86 -0.91 20.71
N LEU A 29 -12.67 -0.45 19.76
CA LEU A 29 -14.12 -0.58 19.79
C LEU A 29 -14.50 -2.02 19.40
N ASP A 30 -14.72 -2.87 20.40
CA ASP A 30 -15.45 -4.13 20.22
C ASP A 30 -16.91 -3.88 19.82
N LEU A 31 -17.64 -4.91 19.40
CA LEU A 31 -19.00 -4.75 18.89
C LEU A 31 -19.95 -4.06 19.89
N PRO A 32 -20.00 -4.42 21.19
CA PRO A 32 -20.85 -3.70 22.15
C PRO A 32 -20.49 -2.22 22.28
N MET A 33 -19.21 -1.87 22.40
CA MET A 33 -18.79 -0.48 22.51
C MET A 33 -19.05 0.28 21.20
N HIS A 34 -18.79 -0.33 20.06
CA HIS A 34 -19.10 0.21 18.74
C HIS A 34 -20.60 0.57 18.61
N LEU A 35 -21.49 -0.35 19.00
CA LEU A 35 -22.93 -0.10 18.97
C LEU A 35 -23.35 0.99 19.96
N LYS A 36 -22.68 1.11 21.12
CA LYS A 36 -22.92 2.20 22.07
C LYS A 36 -22.50 3.56 21.51
N VAL A 37 -21.38 3.61 20.80
CA VAL A 37 -20.80 4.86 20.26
C VAL A 37 -21.52 5.31 18.98
N HIS A 38 -21.70 4.40 18.03
CA HIS A 38 -22.20 4.73 16.69
C HIS A 38 -23.65 4.32 16.46
N GLY A 39 -24.25 3.50 17.32
CA GLY A 39 -25.58 2.95 17.10
C GLY A 39 -25.66 1.87 16.01
N PRO A 40 -26.82 1.19 15.90
CA PRO A 40 -27.08 0.24 14.84
C PRO A 40 -27.14 0.93 13.47
N LEU A 41 -27.04 0.14 12.41
CA LEU A 41 -27.15 0.61 11.04
C LEU A 41 -28.38 -0.02 10.38
N GLU A 42 -29.23 0.81 9.78
CA GLU A 42 -30.39 0.37 9.03
C GLU A 42 -29.99 -0.04 7.59
N PRO A 43 -30.59 -1.12 7.05
CA PRO A 43 -30.42 -1.49 5.65
C PRO A 43 -30.78 -0.37 4.66
N MET A 44 -30.05 -0.32 3.54
CA MET A 44 -30.33 0.60 2.44
C MET A 44 -30.34 -0.13 1.10
N THR A 45 -31.26 0.26 0.21
CA THR A 45 -31.27 -0.23 -1.16
C THR A 45 -30.07 0.30 -1.93
N GLY A 46 -29.66 -0.41 -2.99
CA GLY A 46 -28.56 -0.01 -3.88
C GLY A 46 -28.63 1.44 -4.35
N GLU A 47 -29.79 1.88 -4.83
CA GLU A 47 -29.94 3.26 -5.33
C GLU A 47 -29.90 4.29 -4.20
N ARG A 48 -30.54 4.02 -3.06
CA ARG A 48 -30.51 4.93 -1.92
C ARG A 48 -29.10 5.07 -1.34
N LEU A 49 -28.33 3.98 -1.33
CA LEU A 49 -26.93 3.98 -0.90
C LEU A 49 -26.05 4.75 -1.90
N ALA A 50 -26.28 4.58 -3.21
CA ALA A 50 -25.57 5.31 -4.24
C ALA A 50 -25.86 6.81 -4.15
N GLN A 51 -27.13 7.20 -4.01
CA GLN A 51 -27.56 8.58 -3.85
C GLN A 51 -26.95 9.21 -2.59
N LEU A 52 -27.01 8.51 -1.44
CA LEU A 52 -26.35 8.98 -0.22
C LEU A 52 -24.86 9.24 -0.47
N ALA A 53 -24.15 8.32 -1.12
CA ALA A 53 -22.74 8.47 -1.42
C ALA A 53 -22.46 9.65 -2.36
N ASP A 54 -23.35 9.96 -3.30
CA ASP A 54 -23.25 11.14 -4.15
C ASP A 54 -23.52 12.43 -3.35
N ASP A 55 -24.56 12.45 -2.50
CA ASP A 55 -24.94 13.60 -1.69
C ASP A 55 -23.85 14.03 -0.70
N ILE A 56 -23.08 13.06 -0.18
CA ILE A 56 -21.91 13.32 0.66
C ILE A 56 -20.60 13.42 -0.12
N SER A 57 -20.66 13.44 -1.46
CA SER A 57 -19.50 13.48 -2.35
C SER A 57 -18.41 12.43 -1.99
N LEU A 58 -18.83 11.21 -1.63
CA LEU A 58 -17.92 10.16 -1.17
C LEU A 58 -16.99 9.71 -2.29
N ARG A 59 -15.72 10.10 -2.18
CA ARG A 59 -14.64 9.67 -3.05
C ARG A 59 -13.74 8.67 -2.34
N GLY A 60 -13.25 7.68 -3.09
CA GLY A 60 -12.34 6.66 -2.55
C GLY A 60 -11.13 7.28 -1.83
N ARG A 61 -10.84 6.76 -0.63
CA ARG A 61 -9.79 7.25 0.29
C ARG A 61 -8.45 6.49 0.17
N GLY A 62 -8.30 5.67 -0.87
CA GLY A 62 -7.06 4.93 -1.19
C GLY A 62 -6.21 5.58 -2.30
N GLY A 63 -6.18 6.91 -2.41
CA GLY A 63 -5.34 7.63 -3.39
C GLY A 63 -6.00 8.00 -4.71
N ALA A 64 -6.82 7.13 -5.31
CA ALA A 64 -7.40 7.38 -6.64
C ALA A 64 -8.58 8.38 -6.67
N GLY A 65 -9.27 8.58 -5.55
CA GLY A 65 -10.37 9.57 -5.45
C GLY A 65 -11.60 9.29 -6.32
N PHE A 66 -11.81 8.05 -6.79
CA PHE A 66 -12.94 7.71 -7.66
C PHE A 66 -14.29 7.81 -6.90
N PRO A 67 -15.36 8.38 -7.49
CA PRO A 67 -16.67 8.51 -6.83
C PRO A 67 -17.29 7.15 -6.47
N PHE A 68 -17.66 6.96 -5.21
CA PHE A 68 -18.16 5.68 -4.71
C PHE A 68 -19.52 5.30 -5.31
N GLY A 69 -20.46 6.25 -5.41
CA GLY A 69 -21.79 6.00 -5.98
C GLY A 69 -21.73 5.49 -7.43
N GLN A 70 -20.85 6.07 -8.25
CA GLN A 70 -20.58 5.58 -9.61
C GLN A 70 -20.01 4.16 -9.62
N LYS A 71 -19.09 3.86 -8.69
CA LYS A 71 -18.49 2.53 -8.57
C LYS A 71 -19.53 1.47 -8.19
N LEU A 72 -20.39 1.80 -7.23
CA LEU A 72 -21.49 0.96 -6.77
C LEU A 72 -22.46 0.65 -7.93
N ARG A 73 -22.91 1.68 -8.66
CA ARG A 73 -23.80 1.52 -9.83
C ARG A 73 -23.15 0.70 -10.95
N ALA A 74 -21.84 0.87 -11.21
CA ALA A 74 -21.12 0.07 -12.20
C ALA A 74 -21.11 -1.43 -11.85
N VAL A 75 -20.86 -1.77 -10.58
CA VAL A 75 -20.90 -3.16 -10.10
C VAL A 75 -22.31 -3.72 -10.20
N ALA A 76 -23.33 -2.98 -9.75
CA ALA A 76 -24.73 -3.40 -9.83
C ALA A 76 -25.16 -3.69 -11.28
N LYS A 77 -24.86 -2.77 -12.21
CA LYS A 77 -25.16 -2.95 -13.64
C LYS A 77 -24.47 -4.19 -14.22
N SER A 78 -23.21 -4.42 -13.85
CA SER A 78 -22.46 -5.59 -14.31
C SER A 78 -23.03 -6.90 -13.75
N ALA A 79 -23.40 -6.92 -12.47
CA ALA A 79 -24.03 -8.06 -11.81
C ALA A 79 -25.36 -8.44 -12.46
N ILE A 80 -26.23 -7.45 -12.73
CA ILE A 80 -27.51 -7.67 -13.42
C ILE A 80 -27.27 -8.21 -14.82
N ARG A 81 -26.43 -7.54 -15.62
CA ARG A 81 -26.11 -7.94 -17.00
C ARG A 81 -25.59 -9.38 -17.09
N ARG A 82 -24.80 -9.82 -16.10
CA ARG A 82 -24.15 -11.14 -16.11
C ARG A 82 -24.96 -12.23 -15.39
N GLY A 83 -25.99 -11.87 -14.62
CA GLY A 83 -26.72 -12.80 -13.77
C GLY A 83 -25.85 -13.43 -12.66
N VAL A 84 -24.77 -12.75 -12.25
CA VAL A 84 -23.82 -13.24 -11.24
C VAL A 84 -23.82 -12.31 -10.05
N ARG A 85 -23.91 -12.87 -8.84
CA ARG A 85 -23.84 -12.07 -7.60
C ARG A 85 -22.47 -11.43 -7.45
N PRO A 86 -22.42 -10.15 -7.06
CA PRO A 86 -21.16 -9.46 -6.88
C PRO A 86 -20.44 -9.89 -5.59
N VAL A 87 -19.17 -9.50 -5.50
CA VAL A 87 -18.32 -9.65 -4.32
C VAL A 87 -17.99 -8.27 -3.76
N VAL A 88 -17.94 -8.11 -2.43
CA VAL A 88 -17.43 -6.90 -1.78
C VAL A 88 -16.03 -7.18 -1.23
N VAL A 89 -15.10 -6.27 -1.50
CA VAL A 89 -13.72 -6.35 -1.01
C VAL A 89 -13.37 -5.06 -0.27
N VAL A 90 -13.07 -5.18 1.02
CA VAL A 90 -12.43 -4.13 1.82
C VAL A 90 -10.94 -4.21 1.57
N ASN A 91 -10.38 -3.17 0.96
CA ASN A 91 -8.94 -3.00 0.81
C ASN A 91 -8.39 -2.23 2.03
N GLY A 92 -7.93 -2.98 3.02
CA GLY A 92 -7.16 -2.48 4.17
C GLY A 92 -5.66 -2.74 4.02
N SER A 93 -5.18 -3.08 2.81
CA SER A 93 -3.76 -3.29 2.55
C SER A 93 -3.05 -1.95 2.47
N GLU A 94 -2.27 -1.62 3.49
CA GLU A 94 -1.51 -0.37 3.64
C GLU A 94 -0.02 -0.69 3.66
N GLY A 95 0.58 -0.76 2.46
CA GLY A 95 1.99 -1.12 2.24
C GLY A 95 2.93 0.07 2.05
N GLU A 96 2.41 1.30 2.07
CA GLU A 96 3.26 2.49 2.04
C GLU A 96 3.80 2.79 3.46
N PRO A 97 5.12 2.86 3.67
CA PRO A 97 5.72 3.05 4.99
C PRO A 97 5.23 4.32 5.70
N ALA A 98 4.91 5.36 4.94
CA ALA A 98 4.47 6.65 5.42
C ALA A 98 2.97 6.72 5.82
N CYS A 99 2.19 5.67 5.57
CA CYS A 99 0.75 5.65 5.81
C CYS A 99 0.40 4.75 7.00
N ARG A 100 -0.45 5.24 7.92
CA ARG A 100 -0.98 4.45 9.05
C ARG A 100 -2.48 4.60 9.27
N LYS A 101 -3.18 5.42 8.47
CA LYS A 101 -4.58 5.76 8.73
C LYS A 101 -5.50 4.54 8.67
N ASP A 102 -5.25 3.63 7.74
CA ASP A 102 -6.09 2.44 7.58
C ASP A 102 -5.75 1.41 8.66
N THR A 103 -4.47 1.26 9.00
CA THR A 103 -4.01 0.48 10.15
C THR A 103 -4.70 0.93 11.44
N VAL A 104 -4.79 2.24 11.69
CA VAL A 104 -5.53 2.78 12.85
C VAL A 104 -7.00 2.37 12.84
N LEU A 105 -7.71 2.54 11.72
CA LEU A 105 -9.13 2.18 11.65
C LEU A 105 -9.37 0.67 11.80
N LEU A 106 -8.54 -0.17 11.17
CA LEU A 106 -8.63 -1.63 11.29
C LEU A 106 -8.39 -2.11 12.72
N ASN A 107 -7.48 -1.47 13.45
CA ASN A 107 -7.14 -1.85 14.83
C ASN A 107 -8.08 -1.26 15.88
N ARG A 108 -8.56 -0.02 15.68
CA ARG A 108 -9.36 0.71 16.68
C ARG A 108 -10.87 0.75 16.41
N ALA A 109 -11.29 0.79 15.14
CA ALA A 109 -12.69 0.88 14.72
C ALA A 109 -13.08 -0.18 13.64
N PRO A 110 -12.72 -1.47 13.80
CA PRO A 110 -12.96 -2.47 12.75
C PRO A 110 -14.45 -2.61 12.39
N HIS A 111 -15.34 -2.44 13.39
CA HIS A 111 -16.79 -2.56 13.19
C HIS A 111 -17.37 -1.44 12.32
N LEU A 112 -16.78 -0.23 12.32
CA LEU A 112 -17.21 0.88 11.47
C LEU A 112 -16.92 0.60 9.99
N ILE A 113 -15.76 0.00 9.70
CA ILE A 113 -15.41 -0.48 8.36
C ILE A 113 -16.38 -1.59 7.92
N LEU A 114 -16.61 -2.57 8.80
CA LEU A 114 -17.52 -3.68 8.51
C LEU A 114 -18.95 -3.20 8.26
N ASP A 115 -19.44 -2.21 8.98
CA ASP A 115 -20.78 -1.66 8.75
C ASP A 115 -20.97 -1.12 7.34
N GLY A 116 -20.03 -0.32 6.84
CA GLY A 116 -20.10 0.19 5.47
C GLY A 116 -19.97 -0.92 4.43
N ALA A 117 -19.12 -1.91 4.68
CA ALA A 117 -18.93 -3.05 3.78
C ALA A 117 -20.16 -3.97 3.74
N LEU A 118 -20.79 -4.23 4.89
CA LEU A 118 -22.01 -5.02 5.02
C LEU A 118 -23.20 -4.30 4.39
N LEU A 119 -23.31 -2.98 4.60
CA LEU A 119 -24.34 -2.17 3.95
C LEU A 119 -24.23 -2.24 2.41
N ALA A 120 -23.01 -2.11 1.89
CA ALA A 120 -22.78 -2.25 0.45
C ALA A 120 -23.02 -3.69 -0.06
N ALA A 121 -22.70 -4.71 0.74
CA ALA A 121 -22.93 -6.10 0.40
C ALA A 121 -24.43 -6.41 0.30
N GLU A 122 -25.22 -5.95 1.28
CA GLU A 122 -26.67 -6.09 1.28
C GLU A 122 -27.30 -5.35 0.10
N ALA A 123 -26.92 -4.09 -0.11
CA ALA A 123 -27.42 -3.24 -1.19
C ALA A 123 -27.17 -3.84 -2.60
N LEU A 124 -26.11 -4.64 -2.76
CA LEU A 124 -25.75 -5.33 -3.99
C LEU A 124 -26.25 -6.79 -4.06
N GLY A 125 -26.82 -7.32 -2.98
CA GLY A 125 -27.15 -8.75 -2.87
C GLY A 125 -25.91 -9.67 -2.90
N ALA A 126 -24.75 -9.16 -2.48
CA ALA A 126 -23.50 -9.91 -2.40
C ALA A 126 -23.58 -10.97 -1.28
N ARG A 127 -22.95 -12.14 -1.52
CA ARG A 127 -22.84 -13.22 -0.52
C ARG A 127 -21.40 -13.53 -0.11
N THR A 128 -20.46 -12.72 -0.58
CA THR A 128 -19.04 -12.84 -0.27
C THR A 128 -18.49 -11.48 0.09
N LEU A 129 -17.92 -11.38 1.28
CA LEU A 129 -17.14 -10.27 1.78
C LEU A 129 -15.70 -10.74 1.98
N VAL A 130 -14.74 -10.00 1.43
CA VAL A 130 -13.32 -10.25 1.69
C VAL A 130 -12.70 -9.00 2.28
N VAL A 131 -11.91 -9.15 3.34
CA VAL A 131 -11.09 -8.08 3.90
C VAL A 131 -9.63 -8.39 3.61
N ALA A 132 -8.99 -7.55 2.79
CA ALA A 132 -7.56 -7.61 2.55
C ALA A 132 -6.83 -6.76 3.59
N VAL A 133 -5.81 -7.31 4.24
CA VAL A 133 -5.01 -6.66 5.27
C VAL A 133 -3.52 -6.95 5.04
N THR A 134 -2.65 -6.15 5.65
CA THR A 134 -1.19 -6.30 5.48
C THR A 134 -0.49 -6.78 6.76
N ARG A 135 -0.84 -6.19 7.91
CA ARG A 135 -0.13 -6.40 9.18
C ARG A 135 -0.81 -7.46 10.04
N ASN A 136 -0.01 -8.15 10.86
CA ASN A 136 -0.53 -9.10 11.86
C ASN A 136 -1.54 -8.45 12.81
N SER A 137 -1.26 -7.23 13.28
CA SER A 137 -2.16 -6.47 14.15
C SER A 137 -3.56 -6.30 13.52
N THR A 138 -3.59 -5.85 12.26
CA THR A 138 -4.83 -5.64 11.51
C THR A 138 -5.57 -6.94 11.21
N GLU A 139 -4.86 -8.03 10.94
CA GLU A 139 -5.47 -9.35 10.76
C GLU A 139 -6.16 -9.83 12.05
N ILE A 140 -5.47 -9.73 13.20
CA ILE A 140 -6.01 -10.14 14.50
C ILE A 140 -7.25 -9.33 14.83
N SER A 141 -7.20 -8.00 14.69
CA SER A 141 -8.35 -7.13 14.99
C SER A 141 -9.56 -7.43 14.11
N MET A 142 -9.36 -7.62 12.80
CA MET A 142 -10.43 -7.94 11.87
C MET A 142 -10.98 -9.36 12.08
N ARG A 143 -10.14 -10.34 12.42
CA ARG A 143 -10.60 -11.70 12.77
C ARG A 143 -11.51 -11.66 14.00
N ALA A 144 -11.12 -10.93 15.03
CA ALA A 144 -11.96 -10.72 16.21
C ALA A 144 -13.28 -10.04 15.84
N ALA A 145 -13.26 -8.98 15.04
CA ALA A 145 -14.46 -8.25 14.65
C ALA A 145 -15.45 -9.09 13.80
N LEU A 146 -14.94 -9.95 12.90
CA LEU A 146 -15.78 -10.90 12.18
C LEU A 146 -16.41 -11.93 13.13
N ALA A 147 -15.64 -12.46 14.08
CA ALA A 147 -16.12 -13.41 15.07
C ALA A 147 -17.20 -12.81 16.00
N GLU A 148 -17.00 -11.57 16.46
CA GLU A 148 -17.96 -10.81 17.27
C GLU A 148 -19.31 -10.61 16.54
N ARG A 149 -19.30 -10.52 15.20
CA ARG A 149 -20.51 -10.45 14.36
C ARG A 149 -21.05 -11.81 13.92
N GLY A 150 -20.42 -12.93 14.32
CA GLY A 150 -20.79 -14.28 13.88
C GLY A 150 -20.51 -14.56 12.40
N LEU A 151 -19.72 -13.72 11.74
CA LEU A 151 -19.37 -13.86 10.32
C LEU A 151 -18.20 -14.83 10.15
N SER A 152 -18.32 -15.75 9.20
CA SER A 152 -17.25 -16.70 8.88
C SER A 152 -17.27 -17.11 7.42
N ASP A 153 -16.26 -17.87 6.98
CA ASP A 153 -16.19 -18.40 5.62
C ASP A 153 -16.91 -19.76 5.46
N ARG A 154 -17.77 -20.13 6.41
CA ARG A 154 -18.45 -21.43 6.40
C ARG A 154 -19.56 -21.47 5.34
N ARG A 155 -19.70 -22.62 4.68
CA ARG A 155 -20.82 -22.89 3.77
C ARG A 155 -22.14 -22.83 4.55
N GLY A 156 -23.19 -22.29 3.92
CA GLY A 156 -24.52 -22.16 4.52
C GLY A 156 -24.78 -20.82 5.22
N GLN A 157 -23.75 -19.99 5.46
CA GLN A 157 -23.99 -18.60 5.90
C GLN A 157 -24.63 -17.77 4.78
N GLN A 158 -25.50 -16.82 5.16
CA GLN A 158 -26.13 -15.90 4.21
C GLN A 158 -25.08 -15.02 3.51
N LEU A 159 -24.07 -14.57 4.26
CA LEU A 159 -22.89 -13.85 3.79
C LEU A 159 -21.65 -14.57 4.31
N ARG A 160 -20.76 -14.99 3.42
CA ARG A 160 -19.45 -15.53 3.79
C ARG A 160 -18.44 -14.40 3.91
N ALA A 161 -17.71 -14.35 5.02
CA ALA A 161 -16.67 -13.36 5.26
C ALA A 161 -15.32 -14.04 5.51
N ARG A 162 -14.26 -13.56 4.85
CA ARG A 162 -12.90 -14.05 5.06
C ARG A 162 -11.87 -12.93 4.99
N ILE A 163 -10.72 -13.17 5.59
CA ILE A 163 -9.57 -12.26 5.57
C ILE A 163 -8.50 -12.86 4.67
N VAL A 164 -7.83 -11.99 3.90
CA VAL A 164 -6.66 -12.33 3.09
C VAL A 164 -5.53 -11.40 3.50
N ARG A 165 -4.42 -11.99 3.94
CA ARG A 165 -3.19 -11.24 4.22
C ARG A 165 -2.41 -11.04 2.93
N THR A 166 -1.99 -9.81 2.66
CA THR A 166 -1.13 -9.45 1.53
C THR A 166 0.24 -9.00 2.05
N PRO A 167 1.33 -9.24 1.31
CA PRO A 167 2.66 -8.74 1.67
C PRO A 167 2.68 -7.23 1.91
N GLU A 168 3.57 -6.77 2.78
CA GLU A 168 3.80 -5.34 3.04
C GLU A 168 4.66 -4.71 1.94
N ARG A 169 4.07 -4.54 0.76
CA ARG A 169 4.69 -3.89 -0.39
C ARG A 169 3.82 -2.80 -0.97
N MET A 170 4.44 -1.79 -1.58
CA MET A 170 3.76 -0.66 -2.21
C MET A 170 2.72 -1.12 -3.24
N VAL A 171 3.10 -2.10 -4.07
CA VAL A 171 2.25 -2.62 -5.15
C VAL A 171 1.17 -3.59 -4.66
N SER A 172 1.30 -4.14 -3.46
CA SER A 172 0.34 -5.13 -2.94
C SER A 172 -1.01 -4.52 -2.58
N GLY A 173 -1.04 -3.24 -2.20
CA GLY A 173 -2.28 -2.49 -1.94
C GLY A 173 -3.01 -2.01 -3.21
N GLU A 174 -2.43 -2.19 -4.39
CA GLU A 174 -3.07 -1.82 -5.66
C GLU A 174 -4.31 -2.71 -5.92
N ALA A 175 -5.40 -2.13 -6.41
CA ALA A 175 -6.69 -2.79 -6.49
C ALA A 175 -6.66 -4.14 -7.25
N SER A 176 -5.97 -4.20 -8.38
CA SER A 176 -5.85 -5.45 -9.16
C SER A 176 -4.90 -6.45 -8.52
N SER A 177 -3.85 -6.00 -7.81
CA SER A 177 -3.02 -6.86 -6.96
C SER A 177 -3.84 -7.53 -5.86
N VAL A 178 -4.68 -6.76 -5.15
CA VAL A 178 -5.55 -7.28 -4.09
C VAL A 178 -6.52 -8.31 -4.65
N ILE A 179 -7.18 -8.04 -5.78
CA ILE A 179 -8.08 -9.00 -6.42
C ILE A 179 -7.34 -10.31 -6.77
N ARG A 180 -6.12 -10.20 -7.31
CA ARG A 180 -5.30 -11.37 -7.66
C ARG A 180 -4.90 -12.18 -6.42
N ALA A 181 -4.49 -11.52 -5.34
CA ALA A 181 -4.17 -12.15 -4.05
C ALA A 181 -5.39 -12.87 -3.46
N VAL A 182 -6.56 -12.23 -3.51
CA VAL A 182 -7.83 -12.82 -3.04
C VAL A 182 -8.20 -14.07 -3.84
N ASN A 183 -7.85 -14.11 -5.12
CA ASN A 183 -8.01 -15.28 -5.99
C ASN A 183 -6.92 -16.36 -5.81
N GLY A 184 -5.98 -16.19 -4.87
CA GLY A 184 -4.90 -17.13 -4.58
C GLY A 184 -3.65 -16.98 -5.45
N GLY A 185 -3.58 -15.92 -6.27
CA GLY A 185 -2.38 -15.57 -7.03
C GLY A 185 -1.42 -14.68 -6.24
N PRO A 186 -0.27 -14.30 -6.84
CA PRO A 186 0.65 -13.35 -6.20
C PRO A 186 0.00 -11.96 -6.08
N ALA A 187 0.36 -11.23 -5.02
CA ALA A 187 -0.10 -9.86 -4.76
C ALA A 187 0.60 -8.82 -5.66
N LEU A 188 0.49 -9.02 -6.97
CA LEU A 188 1.06 -8.18 -8.01
C LEU A 188 0.00 -7.86 -9.07
N PRO A 189 0.00 -6.65 -9.65
CA PRO A 189 -0.98 -6.29 -10.66
C PRO A 189 -0.81 -7.23 -11.87
N PRO A 190 -1.89 -7.62 -12.57
CA PRO A 190 -1.79 -8.40 -13.79
C PRO A 190 -1.29 -7.51 -14.95
N GLY A 191 -0.62 -8.12 -15.93
CA GLY A 191 -0.13 -7.41 -17.11
C GLY A 191 -1.24 -6.76 -17.96
N ARG A 192 -2.45 -7.35 -17.96
CA ARG A 192 -3.65 -6.78 -18.57
C ARG A 192 -4.59 -6.23 -17.50
N ARG A 193 -4.93 -4.95 -17.60
CA ARG A 193 -5.89 -4.31 -16.69
C ARG A 193 -7.31 -4.72 -17.05
N GLU A 194 -8.02 -5.29 -16.07
CA GLU A 194 -9.45 -5.50 -16.11
C GLU A 194 -10.10 -4.68 -14.99
N ARG A 195 -11.27 -4.10 -15.28
CA ARG A 195 -12.01 -3.36 -14.27
C ARG A 195 -12.62 -4.36 -13.29
N ALA A 196 -12.34 -4.20 -12.00
CA ALA A 196 -12.92 -5.05 -10.95
C ALA A 196 -14.45 -5.03 -10.96
N SER A 197 -15.07 -3.92 -11.38
CA SER A 197 -16.53 -3.81 -11.55
C SER A 197 -17.10 -4.73 -12.63
N ASP A 198 -16.28 -5.10 -13.62
CA ASP A 198 -16.68 -6.02 -14.69
C ASP A 198 -16.30 -7.46 -14.31
N THR A 199 -15.02 -7.69 -14.00
CA THR A 199 -14.45 -9.01 -13.68
C THR A 199 -13.44 -8.87 -12.55
N GLY A 200 -13.74 -9.46 -11.38
CA GLY A 200 -12.91 -9.39 -10.19
C GLY A 200 -12.72 -10.74 -9.51
N VAL A 201 -13.09 -10.84 -8.23
CA VAL A 201 -12.92 -12.06 -7.43
C VAL A 201 -13.72 -13.21 -8.02
N GLY A 202 -13.06 -14.34 -8.30
CA GLY A 202 -13.66 -15.51 -8.93
C GLY A 202 -14.32 -15.21 -10.28
N GLY A 203 -13.88 -14.15 -10.98
CA GLY A 203 -14.49 -13.68 -12.21
C GLY A 203 -15.82 -12.93 -12.05
N ALA A 204 -16.30 -12.70 -10.81
CA ALA A 204 -17.54 -11.97 -10.53
C ALA A 204 -17.32 -10.44 -10.48
N PRO A 205 -18.34 -9.63 -10.81
CA PRO A 205 -18.32 -8.18 -10.56
C PRO A 205 -17.97 -7.89 -9.10
N THR A 206 -17.00 -7.02 -8.86
CA THR A 206 -16.45 -6.80 -7.52
C THR A 206 -16.44 -5.32 -7.14
N LEU A 207 -17.08 -5.00 -6.02
CA LEU A 207 -16.94 -3.71 -5.35
C LEU A 207 -15.76 -3.76 -4.40
N LEU A 208 -14.58 -3.35 -4.88
CA LEU A 208 -13.41 -3.15 -4.04
C LEU A 208 -13.36 -1.69 -3.57
N SER A 209 -13.17 -1.40 -2.29
CA SER A 209 -12.90 -0.03 -1.83
C SER A 209 -12.01 0.01 -0.61
N ASN A 210 -11.35 1.15 -0.38
CA ASN A 210 -10.45 1.33 0.76
C ASN A 210 -11.21 1.32 2.09
N ALA A 211 -10.58 0.82 3.16
CA ALA A 211 -11.16 0.69 4.49
C ALA A 211 -11.81 1.99 5.01
N GLU A 212 -11.11 3.12 4.95
CA GLU A 212 -11.67 4.43 5.35
C GLU A 212 -12.90 4.80 4.51
N THR A 213 -12.96 4.41 3.23
CA THR A 213 -14.12 4.72 2.37
C THR A 213 -15.38 4.02 2.88
N PHE A 214 -15.26 2.77 3.33
CA PHE A 214 -16.38 2.05 3.94
C PHE A 214 -16.75 2.63 5.31
N ALA A 215 -15.77 3.02 6.12
CA ALA A 215 -16.04 3.68 7.39
C ALA A 215 -16.80 5.01 7.20
N GLN A 216 -16.39 5.83 6.22
CA GLN A 216 -17.10 7.07 5.86
C GLN A 216 -18.52 6.82 5.36
N LEU A 217 -18.73 5.77 4.55
CA LEU A 217 -20.06 5.35 4.12
C LEU A 217 -20.95 4.98 5.33
N ALA A 218 -20.38 4.27 6.31
CA ALA A 218 -21.09 3.85 7.53
C ALA A 218 -21.49 5.04 8.41
N VAL A 219 -20.65 6.06 8.52
CA VAL A 219 -20.97 7.32 9.21
C VAL A 219 -22.09 8.05 8.45
N GLY A 220 -21.91 8.27 7.14
CA GLY A 220 -22.89 8.97 6.30
C GLY A 220 -24.27 8.33 6.34
N ALA A 221 -24.35 7.00 6.37
CA ALA A 221 -25.60 6.26 6.43
C ALA A 221 -26.34 6.40 7.78
N ARG A 222 -25.63 6.66 8.89
CA ARG A 222 -26.22 6.88 10.21
C ARG A 222 -26.75 8.29 10.40
N ILE A 223 -25.93 9.27 10.04
CA ILE A 223 -26.24 10.67 10.34
C ILE A 223 -27.00 11.36 9.20
N GLY A 224 -27.00 10.75 8.01
CA GLY A 224 -27.61 11.29 6.80
C GLY A 224 -26.79 12.41 6.17
N ALA A 225 -27.00 12.61 4.86
CA ALA A 225 -26.19 13.54 4.06
C ALA A 225 -26.16 14.97 4.64
N ARG A 226 -27.32 15.50 5.06
CA ARG A 226 -27.42 16.85 5.63
C ARG A 226 -26.54 17.05 6.87
N ARG A 227 -26.46 16.07 7.78
CA ARG A 227 -25.61 16.21 8.97
C ARG A 227 -24.14 15.99 8.64
N TYR A 228 -23.87 15.06 7.74
CA TYR A 228 -22.52 14.79 7.25
C TYR A 228 -21.92 16.04 6.59
N SER A 229 -22.72 16.79 5.81
CA SER A 229 -22.29 18.00 5.11
C SER A 229 -22.10 19.24 6.00
N HIS A 230 -22.49 19.20 7.29
CA HIS A 230 -22.18 20.31 8.22
C HIS A 230 -20.73 20.29 8.71
N THR A 231 -19.95 19.27 8.36
CA THR A 231 -18.52 19.19 8.65
C THR A 231 -17.75 19.28 7.34
N GLY A 232 -16.63 20.00 7.32
CA GLY A 232 -15.80 20.14 6.12
C GLY A 232 -16.28 21.24 5.18
N LEU A 233 -15.74 21.23 3.95
CA LEU A 233 -16.11 22.12 2.85
C LEU A 233 -17.39 21.64 2.16
N ASP A 234 -18.18 22.57 1.64
CA ASP A 234 -19.37 22.25 0.83
C ASP A 234 -19.03 21.40 -0.41
N THR A 235 -17.87 21.61 -1.03
CA THR A 235 -17.40 20.86 -2.22
C THR A 235 -16.76 19.51 -1.87
N GLU A 236 -16.38 19.29 -0.61
CA GLU A 236 -15.79 18.05 -0.15
C GLU A 236 -16.17 17.76 1.32
N PRO A 237 -17.44 17.48 1.62
CA PRO A 237 -17.92 17.36 2.99
C PRO A 237 -17.30 16.19 3.76
N GLY A 238 -17.36 16.32 5.09
CA GLY A 238 -16.87 15.37 6.07
C GLY A 238 -15.42 15.59 6.49
N THR A 239 -14.86 14.56 7.13
CA THR A 239 -13.47 14.54 7.60
C THR A 239 -12.59 13.69 6.67
N VAL A 240 -11.28 13.84 6.84
CA VAL A 240 -10.26 12.97 6.26
C VAL A 240 -9.29 12.52 7.34
N MET A 241 -8.78 11.31 7.22
CA MET A 241 -7.68 10.84 8.06
C MET A 241 -6.35 11.13 7.39
N LEU A 242 -5.46 11.82 8.09
CA LEU A 242 -4.11 12.12 7.63
C LEU A 242 -3.08 11.39 8.48
N THR A 243 -2.05 10.82 7.86
CA THR A 243 -0.84 10.37 8.55
C THR A 243 0.21 11.49 8.45
N ILE A 244 0.65 12.03 9.58
CA ILE A 244 1.68 13.05 9.65
C ILE A 244 2.96 12.40 10.16
N SER A 245 4.03 12.47 9.37
CA SER A 245 5.36 11.94 9.69
C SER A 245 6.43 12.81 9.02
N GLY A 246 7.69 12.37 8.96
CA GLY A 246 8.78 13.22 8.47
C GLY A 246 9.41 14.04 9.59
N ALA A 247 9.79 15.28 9.27
CA ALA A 247 10.37 16.22 10.22
C ALA A 247 9.28 16.83 11.14
N VAL A 248 8.79 16.03 12.08
CA VAL A 248 7.79 16.43 13.08
C VAL A 248 8.19 15.91 14.46
N ALA A 249 7.87 16.67 15.50
CA ALA A 249 8.13 16.25 16.88
C ALA A 249 7.23 15.08 17.32
N ARG A 250 6.02 14.98 16.76
CA ARG A 250 5.02 13.96 17.11
C ARG A 250 4.40 13.36 15.85
N PRO A 251 4.96 12.27 15.30
CA PRO A 251 4.30 11.51 14.25
C PRO A 251 2.95 10.99 14.73
N MET A 252 1.89 11.17 13.94
CA MET A 252 0.52 10.88 14.35
C MET A 252 -0.39 10.53 13.18
N VAL A 253 -1.54 9.96 13.49
CA VAL A 253 -2.70 9.97 12.60
C VAL A 253 -3.71 10.97 13.15
N VAL A 254 -4.23 11.84 12.28
CA VAL A 254 -5.17 12.89 12.68
C VAL A 254 -6.41 12.87 11.80
N GLU A 255 -7.59 12.86 12.42
CA GLU A 255 -8.86 13.11 11.74
C GLU A 255 -9.10 14.61 11.64
N VAL A 256 -9.29 15.13 10.44
CA VAL A 256 -9.42 16.57 10.19
C VAL A 256 -10.58 16.86 9.23
N PRO A 257 -11.49 17.80 9.55
CA PRO A 257 -12.45 18.34 8.59
C PRO A 257 -11.75 18.91 7.37
N THR A 258 -12.32 18.69 6.18
CA THR A 258 -11.79 19.37 5.01
C THR A 258 -11.91 20.89 5.15
N GLY A 259 -10.98 21.64 4.53
CA GLY A 259 -10.94 23.09 4.63
C GLY A 259 -10.12 23.64 5.80
N VAL A 260 -9.70 22.80 6.75
CA VAL A 260 -8.73 23.21 7.79
C VAL A 260 -7.40 23.59 7.14
N PRO A 261 -6.74 24.70 7.54
CA PRO A 261 -5.44 25.09 6.99
C PRO A 261 -4.37 24.01 7.19
N LEU A 262 -3.62 23.67 6.13
CA LEU A 262 -2.60 22.61 6.21
C LEU A 262 -1.52 22.96 7.24
N ARG A 263 -1.09 24.23 7.29
CA ARG A 263 -0.15 24.75 8.28
C ARG A 263 -0.55 24.47 9.74
N TYR A 264 -1.86 24.51 10.04
CA TYR A 264 -2.36 24.25 11.39
C TYR A 264 -2.18 22.78 11.75
N VAL A 265 -2.48 21.87 10.82
CA VAL A 265 -2.27 20.43 11.02
C VAL A 265 -0.79 20.10 11.23
N LEU A 266 0.10 20.72 10.44
CA LEU A 266 1.55 20.56 10.62
C LEU A 266 2.04 21.09 11.98
N GLN A 267 1.51 22.23 12.43
CA GLN A 267 1.84 22.80 13.74
C GLN A 267 1.41 21.88 14.88
N LEU A 268 0.25 21.21 14.79
CA LEU A 268 -0.20 20.24 15.79
C LEU A 268 0.81 19.09 15.97
N ALA A 269 1.41 18.63 14.86
CA ALA A 269 2.47 17.62 14.87
C ALA A 269 3.84 18.14 15.30
N GLY A 270 4.00 19.45 15.48
CA GLY A 270 5.28 20.07 15.79
C GLY A 270 6.25 20.04 14.61
N ALA A 271 5.74 20.24 13.39
CA ALA A 271 6.58 20.51 12.23
C ALA A 271 7.27 21.89 12.38
N PRO A 272 8.44 22.09 11.73
CA PRO A 272 9.05 23.41 11.60
C PRO A 272 8.05 24.44 11.03
N PRO A 273 8.05 25.70 11.53
CA PRO A 273 7.17 26.74 11.00
C PRO A 273 7.36 27.01 9.51
N LEU A 274 8.60 26.85 9.02
CA LEU A 274 8.98 26.97 7.62
C LEU A 274 9.71 25.68 7.20
N PRO A 275 8.98 24.63 6.79
CA PRO A 275 9.59 23.43 6.24
C PRO A 275 10.27 23.74 4.90
N GLN A 276 11.33 23.01 4.56
CA GLN A 276 11.99 23.12 3.25
C GLN A 276 11.03 22.70 2.12
N GLY A 277 10.14 21.74 2.41
CA GLY A 277 9.08 21.30 1.52
C GLY A 277 8.20 20.28 2.25
N VAL A 278 7.00 20.03 1.71
CA VAL A 278 6.06 19.06 2.26
C VAL A 278 5.62 18.12 1.15
N LEU A 279 5.87 16.81 1.32
CA LEU A 279 5.33 15.80 0.42
C LEU A 279 3.88 15.53 0.81
N THR A 280 2.97 15.78 -0.12
CA THR A 280 1.53 15.60 0.08
C THR A 280 1.01 14.44 -0.75
N GLY A 281 0.25 13.55 -0.10
CA GLY A 281 -0.44 12.43 -0.75
C GLY A 281 0.33 11.11 -0.73
N GLY A 282 1.41 11.02 0.04
CA GLY A 282 2.31 9.88 0.11
C GLY A 282 3.43 9.90 -0.93
N TYR A 283 4.16 8.80 -1.06
CA TYR A 283 5.30 8.66 -1.98
C TYR A 283 4.93 8.66 -3.46
N HIS A 284 3.64 8.51 -3.80
CA HIS A 284 3.11 8.80 -5.16
C HIS A 284 2.54 10.22 -5.31
N GLY A 285 2.71 11.04 -4.28
CA GLY A 285 2.26 12.41 -4.18
C GLY A 285 3.16 13.42 -4.86
N ASN A 286 3.09 14.67 -4.40
CA ASN A 286 3.88 15.80 -4.90
C ASN A 286 4.46 16.60 -3.73
N TRP A 287 5.70 17.06 -3.92
CA TRP A 287 6.26 18.11 -3.08
C TRP A 287 5.55 19.44 -3.34
N ILE A 288 5.25 20.16 -2.27
CA ILE A 288 4.86 21.56 -2.29
C ILE A 288 5.84 22.35 -1.43
N ASP A 289 6.12 23.60 -1.83
CA ASP A 289 6.99 24.50 -1.09
C ASP A 289 6.29 25.08 0.15
N SER A 290 7.04 25.82 0.97
CA SER A 290 6.51 26.44 2.19
C SER A 290 5.39 27.45 1.91
N VAL A 291 5.47 28.21 0.81
CA VAL A 291 4.46 29.21 0.44
C VAL A 291 3.12 28.51 0.13
N ALA A 292 3.16 27.48 -0.72
CA ALA A 292 2.03 26.64 -1.04
C ALA A 292 1.39 25.97 0.21
N VAL A 293 2.20 25.60 1.20
CA VAL A 293 1.69 25.08 2.50
C VAL A 293 0.88 26.13 3.25
N HIS A 294 1.30 27.40 3.23
CA HIS A 294 0.58 28.48 3.90
C HIS A 294 -0.74 28.84 3.20
N GLU A 295 -0.81 28.71 1.88
CA GLU A 295 -1.97 29.02 1.04
C GLU A 295 -2.97 27.87 0.93
N SER A 296 -2.58 26.65 1.30
CA SER A 296 -3.40 25.46 1.14
C SER A 296 -4.20 25.07 2.40
N ASN A 297 -5.39 24.53 2.12
CA ASN A 297 -6.24 23.87 3.07
C ASN A 297 -6.26 22.37 2.80
N VAL A 298 -6.64 21.58 3.80
CA VAL A 298 -6.85 20.14 3.68
C VAL A 298 -8.08 19.88 2.81
N SER A 299 -7.90 19.75 1.50
CA SER A 299 -8.89 19.25 0.56
C SER A 299 -8.21 18.83 -0.74
N ARG A 300 -8.88 18.02 -1.56
CA ARG A 300 -8.33 17.61 -2.86
C ARG A 300 -8.15 18.80 -3.78
N GLU A 301 -9.14 19.68 -3.83
CA GLU A 301 -9.13 20.87 -4.68
C GLU A 301 -8.03 21.85 -4.28
N SER A 302 -7.95 22.21 -2.99
CA SER A 302 -6.96 23.18 -2.51
C SER A 302 -5.53 22.67 -2.65
N LEU A 303 -5.27 21.39 -2.33
CA LEU A 303 -3.94 20.82 -2.52
C LEU A 303 -3.56 20.71 -4.00
N ALA A 304 -4.51 20.32 -4.87
CA ALA A 304 -4.24 20.25 -6.31
C ALA A 304 -3.94 21.63 -6.92
N ALA A 305 -4.60 22.69 -6.43
CA ALA A 305 -4.40 24.06 -6.91
C ALA A 305 -2.96 24.57 -6.71
N VAL A 306 -2.27 24.07 -5.68
CA VAL A 306 -0.87 24.41 -5.38
C VAL A 306 0.12 23.34 -5.87
N GLY A 307 -0.30 22.44 -6.76
CA GLY A 307 0.54 21.37 -7.30
C GLY A 307 0.72 20.15 -6.38
N GLY A 308 0.11 20.15 -5.20
CA GLY A 308 0.08 19.04 -4.25
C GLY A 308 -0.96 17.96 -4.60
N ALA A 309 -1.13 17.00 -3.68
CA ALA A 309 -2.18 15.99 -3.76
C ALA A 309 -2.62 15.52 -2.36
N LEU A 310 -3.92 15.29 -2.16
CA LEU A 310 -4.37 14.65 -0.92
C LEU A 310 -4.00 13.16 -0.87
N GLY A 311 -4.03 12.48 -2.03
CA GLY A 311 -3.55 11.10 -2.22
C GLY A 311 -4.05 10.10 -1.15
N ALA A 312 -3.10 9.36 -0.58
CA ALA A 312 -3.34 8.39 0.49
C ALA A 312 -3.47 9.02 1.90
N GLY A 313 -3.44 10.36 2.00
CA GLY A 313 -3.53 11.08 3.28
C GLY A 313 -2.21 11.18 4.04
N ALA A 314 -1.07 10.79 3.47
CA ALA A 314 0.23 11.04 4.10
C ALA A 314 0.74 12.46 3.79
N ILE A 315 1.13 13.19 4.83
CA ILE A 315 1.71 14.53 4.79
C ILE A 315 3.08 14.49 5.47
N LEU A 316 4.16 14.74 4.72
CA LEU A 316 5.53 14.55 5.18
C LEU A 316 6.36 15.83 4.99
N PRO A 317 6.40 16.73 5.99
CA PRO A 317 7.35 17.85 5.98
C PRO A 317 8.80 17.39 6.04
N ILE A 318 9.69 18.14 5.38
CA ILE A 318 11.14 18.11 5.56
C ILE A 318 11.57 19.38 6.28
N GLY A 319 12.35 19.22 7.35
CA GLY A 319 12.90 20.32 8.15
C GLY A 319 14.31 20.72 7.70
N PRO A 320 14.83 21.87 8.14
CA PRO A 320 16.08 22.46 7.65
C PRO A 320 17.36 21.67 8.00
N GLU A 321 17.27 20.71 8.92
CA GLU A 321 18.43 19.96 9.43
C GLU A 321 18.87 18.78 8.55
N THR A 322 18.19 18.51 7.45
CA THR A 322 18.50 17.38 6.55
C THR A 322 18.58 17.83 5.09
N CYS A 323 19.36 17.11 4.28
CA CYS A 323 19.40 17.30 2.84
C CYS A 323 18.09 16.80 2.20
N PRO A 324 17.26 17.68 1.62
CA PRO A 324 15.99 17.28 1.03
C PRO A 324 16.17 16.36 -0.20
N LEU A 325 17.23 16.59 -0.99
CA LEU A 325 17.55 15.75 -2.15
C LEU A 325 18.04 14.36 -1.75
N GLY A 326 18.79 14.25 -0.65
CA GLY A 326 19.23 12.97 -0.09
C GLY A 326 18.06 12.14 0.44
N GLU A 327 17.12 12.77 1.15
CA GLU A 327 15.87 12.13 1.58
C GLU A 327 15.04 11.66 0.38
N ALA A 328 14.90 12.51 -0.64
CA ALA A 328 14.19 12.16 -1.85
C ALA A 328 14.86 11.00 -2.61
N GLN A 329 16.20 10.95 -2.65
CA GLN A 329 16.93 9.84 -3.26
C GLN A 329 16.69 8.52 -2.52
N ARG A 330 16.64 8.53 -1.18
CA ARG A 330 16.30 7.34 -0.38
C ARG A 330 14.93 6.78 -0.76
N VAL A 331 13.92 7.65 -0.83
CA VAL A 331 12.57 7.28 -1.25
C VAL A 331 12.54 6.83 -2.71
N ALA A 332 13.29 7.49 -3.60
CA ALA A 332 13.34 7.12 -5.01
C ALA A 332 13.91 5.70 -5.23
N ASN A 333 14.97 5.37 -4.52
CA ASN A 333 15.54 4.03 -4.52
C ASN A 333 14.55 2.98 -4.00
N TRP A 334 13.82 3.30 -2.93
CA TRP A 334 12.78 2.42 -2.40
C TRP A 334 11.63 2.22 -3.40
N LEU A 335 11.12 3.29 -4.03
CA LEU A 335 10.08 3.19 -5.07
C LEU A 335 10.54 2.34 -6.27
N ALA A 336 11.81 2.43 -6.65
CA ALA A 336 12.40 1.61 -7.71
C ALA A 336 12.62 0.14 -7.30
N ALA A 337 12.74 -0.17 -6.01
CA ALA A 337 12.75 -1.54 -5.48
C ALA A 337 11.32 -2.12 -5.36
N GLU A 338 10.33 -1.26 -5.13
CA GLU A 338 8.94 -1.63 -4.88
C GLU A 338 8.11 -1.95 -6.13
N THR A 339 8.77 -2.19 -7.26
CA THR A 339 8.07 -2.48 -8.50
C THR A 339 7.55 -3.91 -8.53
N ALA A 340 6.49 -4.12 -9.31
CA ALA A 340 6.01 -5.45 -9.63
C ALA A 340 6.92 -6.21 -10.61
N GLY A 341 7.88 -5.54 -11.25
CA GLY A 341 8.77 -6.15 -12.24
C GLY A 341 8.09 -6.72 -13.49
N GLN A 342 6.83 -6.37 -13.79
CA GLN A 342 6.09 -7.02 -14.90
C GLN A 342 6.08 -6.26 -16.24
N CYS A 343 6.35 -4.96 -16.23
CA CYS A 343 6.32 -4.13 -17.43
C CYS A 343 7.65 -3.40 -17.63
N GLY A 344 7.95 -2.99 -18.87
CA GLY A 344 9.16 -2.22 -19.21
C GLY A 344 9.40 -1.01 -18.29
N PRO A 345 8.38 -0.17 -18.01
CA PRO A 345 8.52 0.92 -17.05
C PRO A 345 8.94 0.49 -15.65
N CYS A 346 8.47 -0.66 -15.16
CA CYS A 346 8.91 -1.19 -13.86
C CYS A 346 10.31 -1.78 -13.90
N LYS A 347 10.61 -2.63 -14.91
CA LYS A 347 11.87 -3.37 -14.97
C LYS A 347 13.08 -2.49 -15.29
N LEU A 348 12.89 -1.50 -16.18
CA LEU A 348 13.96 -0.67 -16.70
C LEU A 348 13.76 0.80 -16.36
N GLY A 349 12.53 1.30 -16.49
CA GLY A 349 12.24 2.73 -16.34
C GLY A 349 12.48 3.27 -14.93
N LEU A 350 11.87 2.68 -13.90
CA LEU A 350 12.01 3.18 -12.53
C LEU A 350 13.45 3.06 -11.97
N PRO A 351 14.18 1.94 -12.16
CA PRO A 351 15.59 1.87 -11.80
C PRO A 351 16.44 2.92 -12.53
N ALA A 352 16.21 3.13 -13.83
CA ALA A 352 16.91 4.16 -14.60
C ALA A 352 16.58 5.58 -14.11
N ALA A 353 15.33 5.86 -13.76
CA ALA A 353 14.93 7.16 -13.23
C ALA A 353 15.52 7.43 -11.83
N ALA A 354 15.54 6.43 -10.94
CA ALA A 354 16.18 6.57 -9.64
C ALA A 354 17.71 6.77 -9.76
N GLY A 355 18.35 6.08 -10.71
CA GLY A 355 19.74 6.30 -11.07
C GLY A 355 20.00 7.70 -11.64
N GLY A 356 19.16 8.15 -12.59
CA GLY A 356 19.26 9.48 -13.17
C GLY A 356 19.04 10.61 -12.15
N LEU A 357 18.16 10.41 -11.16
CA LEU A 357 18.03 11.34 -10.04
C LEU A 357 19.33 11.42 -9.23
N SER A 358 19.98 10.28 -8.97
CA SER A 358 21.28 10.24 -8.31
C SER A 358 22.34 10.95 -9.14
N ASP A 359 22.38 10.76 -10.46
CA ASP A 359 23.33 11.43 -11.34
C ASP A 359 23.14 12.96 -11.32
N VAL A 360 21.89 13.43 -11.33
CA VAL A 360 21.54 14.86 -11.21
C VAL A 360 22.00 15.43 -9.87
N ILE A 361 21.71 14.75 -8.76
CA ILE A 361 22.08 15.17 -7.39
C ILE A 361 23.61 15.20 -7.19
N ASN A 362 24.36 14.37 -7.93
CA ASN A 362 25.82 14.31 -7.85
C ASN A 362 26.53 15.18 -8.91
N GLY A 363 25.84 16.17 -9.50
CA GLY A 363 26.47 17.13 -10.40
C GLY A 363 26.64 16.67 -11.84
N GLY A 364 25.84 15.70 -12.31
CA GLY A 364 25.85 15.21 -13.70
C GLY A 364 25.44 16.24 -14.76
N GLY A 365 25.10 17.47 -14.37
CA GLY A 365 24.83 18.59 -15.25
C GLY A 365 23.56 18.45 -16.10
N PRO A 366 23.39 19.31 -17.14
CA PRO A 366 22.19 19.34 -17.97
C PRO A 366 21.87 18.01 -18.68
N ALA A 367 22.89 17.23 -19.04
CA ALA A 367 22.70 15.95 -19.70
C ALA A 367 22.01 14.92 -18.80
N ALA A 368 22.40 14.84 -17.52
CA ALA A 368 21.74 13.96 -16.55
C ALA A 368 20.28 14.38 -16.30
N LEU A 369 20.03 15.70 -16.23
CA LEU A 369 18.68 16.23 -16.07
C LEU A 369 17.77 15.89 -17.25
N GLU A 370 18.28 16.00 -18.48
CA GLU A 370 17.53 15.65 -19.67
C GLU A 370 17.26 14.13 -19.75
N ALA A 371 18.27 13.30 -19.48
CA ALA A 371 18.10 11.85 -19.42
C ALA A 371 17.03 11.43 -18.40
N LEU A 372 17.02 12.06 -17.22
CA LEU A 372 15.97 11.80 -16.21
C LEU A 372 14.58 12.22 -16.70
N ARG A 373 14.46 13.37 -17.38
CA ARG A 373 13.20 13.82 -17.98
C ARG A 373 12.71 12.85 -19.05
N GLU A 374 13.59 12.39 -19.93
CA GLU A 374 13.24 11.42 -20.96
C GLU A 374 12.71 10.11 -20.35
N VAL A 375 13.41 9.56 -19.35
CA VAL A 375 12.99 8.32 -18.69
C VAL A 375 11.65 8.50 -17.96
N THR A 376 11.47 9.60 -17.22
CA THR A 376 10.21 9.86 -16.50
C THR A 376 9.03 10.04 -17.44
N GLN A 377 9.22 10.67 -18.61
CA GLN A 377 8.18 10.77 -19.64
C GLN A 377 7.91 9.42 -20.32
N ALA A 378 8.94 8.62 -20.58
CA ALA A 378 8.80 7.30 -21.19
C ALA A 378 8.03 6.31 -20.30
N VAL A 379 8.08 6.48 -18.98
CA VAL A 379 7.36 5.66 -18.00
C VAL A 379 5.86 5.96 -17.95
N LYS A 380 5.48 7.23 -18.16
CA LYS A 380 4.13 7.75 -17.95
C LYS A 380 3.08 7.02 -18.81
N GLY A 381 2.05 6.49 -18.16
CA GLY A 381 0.91 5.82 -18.77
C GLY A 381 1.19 4.42 -19.32
N ARG A 382 2.43 3.92 -19.27
CA ARG A 382 2.83 2.63 -19.88
C ARG A 382 2.92 1.47 -18.89
N GLY A 383 2.65 1.72 -17.61
CA GLY A 383 2.72 0.72 -16.55
C GLY A 383 1.50 -0.21 -16.49
N ALA A 384 1.70 -1.45 -16.04
CA ALA A 384 0.60 -2.38 -15.72
C ALA A 384 -0.29 -1.85 -14.59
N CYS A 385 0.26 -1.05 -13.68
CA CYS A 385 -0.46 -0.30 -12.64
C CYS A 385 -0.02 1.18 -12.60
N LYS A 386 -0.50 1.95 -11.62
CA LYS A 386 -0.16 3.38 -11.44
C LYS A 386 1.12 3.63 -10.65
N HIS A 387 1.80 2.59 -10.17
CA HIS A 387 3.09 2.74 -9.46
C HIS A 387 4.15 3.51 -10.26
N PRO A 388 4.36 3.23 -11.57
CA PRO A 388 5.36 3.98 -12.32
C PRO A 388 4.97 5.43 -12.57
N ASP A 389 3.67 5.70 -12.77
CA ASP A 389 3.14 7.07 -12.90
C ASP A 389 3.37 7.88 -11.62
N GLY A 390 3.07 7.29 -10.45
CA GLY A 390 3.26 7.93 -9.15
C GLY A 390 4.72 8.17 -8.82
N SER A 391 5.60 7.21 -9.13
CA SER A 391 7.04 7.34 -8.87
C SER A 391 7.68 8.39 -9.80
N ALA A 392 7.32 8.42 -11.08
CA ALA A 392 7.81 9.45 -12.01
C ALA A 392 7.39 10.87 -11.59
N ARG A 393 6.17 11.01 -11.05
CA ARG A 393 5.69 12.27 -10.48
C ARG A 393 6.51 12.70 -9.26
N PHE A 394 6.83 11.76 -8.36
CA PHE A 394 7.69 12.02 -7.21
C PHE A 394 9.08 12.53 -7.65
N PHE A 395 9.71 11.90 -8.65
CA PHE A 395 11.00 12.35 -9.18
C PHE A 395 10.93 13.76 -9.76
N ALA A 396 9.92 14.05 -10.59
CA ALA A 396 9.75 15.36 -11.23
C ALA A 396 9.46 16.48 -10.22
N SER A 397 8.61 16.22 -9.22
CA SER A 397 8.29 17.21 -8.19
C SER A 397 9.48 17.49 -7.26
N THR A 398 10.34 16.50 -7.00
CA THR A 398 11.56 16.68 -6.20
C THR A 398 12.47 17.75 -6.82
N LEU A 399 12.72 17.69 -8.13
CA LEU A 399 13.56 18.66 -8.82
C LEU A 399 12.96 20.07 -8.86
N SER A 400 11.62 20.15 -8.87
CA SER A 400 10.92 21.43 -8.95
C SER A 400 10.80 22.11 -7.58
N ALA A 401 10.71 21.33 -6.50
CA ALA A 401 10.55 21.85 -5.15
C ALA A 401 11.86 22.27 -4.48
N PHE A 402 12.99 21.64 -4.84
CA PHE A 402 14.29 21.85 -4.19
C PHE A 402 15.34 22.39 -5.17
N THR A 403 14.97 23.45 -5.90
CA THR A 403 15.82 24.06 -6.94
C THR A 403 17.09 24.68 -6.38
N ASP A 404 17.00 25.36 -5.24
CA ASP A 404 18.16 25.96 -4.56
C ASP A 404 19.14 24.91 -4.04
N ASP A 405 18.62 23.83 -3.42
CA ASP A 405 19.41 22.67 -3.00
C ASP A 405 20.08 22.00 -4.20
N LEU A 406 19.35 21.87 -5.31
CA LEU A 406 19.89 21.27 -6.53
C LEU A 406 21.03 22.11 -7.10
N ALA A 407 20.89 23.44 -7.11
CA ALA A 407 21.97 24.33 -7.51
C ALA A 407 23.21 24.15 -6.62
N ALA A 408 23.04 24.07 -5.30
CA ALA A 408 24.14 23.82 -4.37
C ALA A 408 24.83 22.47 -4.62
N HIS A 409 24.04 21.41 -4.83
CA HIS A 409 24.55 20.08 -5.17
C HIS A 409 25.38 20.07 -6.46
N VAL A 410 24.90 20.75 -7.50
CA VAL A 410 25.59 20.82 -8.79
C VAL A 410 26.87 21.67 -8.72
N LEU A 411 26.86 22.78 -7.98
CA LEU A 411 27.99 23.72 -7.92
C LEU A 411 29.06 23.32 -6.90
N HIS A 412 28.67 22.64 -5.82
CA HIS A 412 29.54 22.40 -4.66
C HIS A 412 29.67 20.91 -4.27
N GLY A 413 29.04 20.01 -5.02
CA GLY A 413 29.04 18.56 -4.71
C GLY A 413 28.12 18.19 -3.55
N GLY A 414 27.33 19.14 -3.03
CA GLY A 414 26.34 18.91 -1.97
C GLY A 414 25.77 20.23 -1.42
N CYS A 415 24.66 20.16 -0.67
CA CYS A 415 24.07 21.31 0.02
C CYS A 415 24.64 21.56 1.43
N GLY A 416 25.70 20.84 1.84
CA GLY A 416 26.33 20.98 3.16
C GLY A 416 25.53 20.37 4.33
N ARG A 417 24.37 19.75 4.06
CA ARG A 417 23.54 19.05 5.06
C ARG A 417 23.67 17.54 4.91
N GLU A 418 23.67 16.83 6.02
CA GLU A 418 23.60 15.36 6.04
C GLU A 418 22.17 14.86 5.74
N THR A 419 22.04 13.61 5.30
CA THR A 419 20.73 12.96 5.15
C THR A 419 20.42 12.19 6.43
N THR A 420 19.50 12.70 7.24
CA THR A 420 19.28 12.20 8.62
C THR A 420 18.26 11.08 8.74
N GLY A 421 17.52 10.80 7.67
CA GLY A 421 16.62 9.67 7.61
C GLY A 421 15.15 9.98 7.89
N VAL A 422 14.72 11.24 7.84
CA VAL A 422 13.41 11.68 8.37
C VAL A 422 12.21 11.09 7.63
N LEU A 423 12.34 10.81 6.33
CA LEU A 423 11.25 10.15 5.59
C LEU A 423 11.21 8.66 5.93
N PRO A 424 10.05 8.14 6.38
CA PRO A 424 9.94 6.79 6.91
C PRO A 424 10.11 5.74 5.81
N LEU A 425 11.11 4.87 5.94
CA LEU A 425 11.31 3.70 5.08
C LEU A 425 11.40 2.46 5.98
N PRO A 426 11.11 1.26 5.45
CA PRO A 426 11.31 0.02 6.22
C PRO A 426 12.78 -0.06 6.64
N LEU A 427 13.03 -0.45 7.89
CA LEU A 427 14.39 -0.70 8.35
C LEU A 427 14.98 -1.87 7.54
N PRO A 428 16.26 -1.80 7.12
CA PRO A 428 16.94 -2.95 6.54
C PRO A 428 16.83 -4.15 7.50
N GLY A 429 16.13 -5.21 7.09
CA GLY A 429 15.94 -6.43 7.90
C GLY A 429 14.61 -6.54 8.68
N TYR A 430 13.65 -5.63 8.50
CA TYR A 430 12.29 -5.73 9.07
C TYR A 430 11.27 -6.43 8.14
N GLU A 431 11.75 -7.29 7.24
CA GLU A 431 10.87 -8.27 6.60
C GLU A 431 10.48 -9.29 7.68
N GLU A 432 9.23 -9.25 8.15
CA GLU A 432 8.64 -10.48 8.70
C GLU A 432 8.92 -11.56 7.66
N ALA A 433 9.43 -12.71 8.10
CA ALA A 433 9.88 -13.83 7.29
C ALA A 433 8.76 -14.43 6.41
N GLU A 434 8.25 -13.67 5.45
CA GLU A 434 7.54 -14.15 4.29
C GLU A 434 8.59 -14.59 3.29
N GLU A 435 8.56 -15.87 2.94
CA GLU A 435 9.45 -16.55 2.00
C GLU A 435 9.80 -15.63 0.82
N SER A 436 11.06 -15.19 0.81
CA SER A 436 11.63 -14.43 -0.29
C SER A 436 11.33 -15.16 -1.59
N ILE A 437 10.62 -14.52 -2.52
CA ILE A 437 10.31 -15.12 -3.83
C ILE A 437 11.64 -15.57 -4.45
N PRO A 438 11.87 -16.88 -4.61
CA PRO A 438 13.13 -17.37 -5.14
C PRO A 438 13.26 -16.87 -6.57
N SER A 439 14.41 -16.33 -6.95
CA SER A 439 14.63 -15.92 -8.35
C SER A 439 14.74 -17.12 -9.31
N GLY A 440 14.80 -18.34 -8.77
CA GLY A 440 15.21 -19.53 -9.50
C GLY A 440 16.72 -19.60 -9.71
N GLU A 441 17.51 -18.70 -9.10
CA GLU A 441 18.97 -18.68 -9.22
C GLU A 441 19.64 -18.97 -7.88
N LYS A 442 20.83 -19.59 -7.95
CA LYS A 442 21.76 -19.75 -6.85
C LYS A 442 23.05 -19.03 -7.18
N VAL A 443 23.64 -18.38 -6.18
CA VAL A 443 25.03 -17.93 -6.25
C VAL A 443 25.92 -19.02 -5.68
N PHE A 444 26.99 -19.34 -6.39
CA PHE A 444 28.00 -20.32 -6.00
C PHE A 444 29.36 -19.65 -5.81
N ILE A 445 30.12 -20.12 -4.83
CA ILE A 445 31.46 -19.64 -4.50
C ILE A 445 32.43 -20.83 -4.55
N ASP A 446 33.36 -20.78 -5.49
CA ASP A 446 34.46 -21.72 -5.57
C ASP A 446 35.54 -21.36 -4.54
N TRP A 447 35.55 -22.06 -3.41
CA TRP A 447 36.54 -21.85 -2.36
C TRP A 447 37.96 -22.19 -2.77
N THR A 448 38.17 -22.97 -3.83
CA THR A 448 39.53 -23.25 -4.34
C THR A 448 40.12 -22.05 -5.09
N LEU A 449 39.27 -21.19 -5.64
CA LEU A 449 39.65 -19.94 -6.31
C LEU A 449 39.56 -18.73 -5.39
N CYS A 450 38.75 -18.78 -4.33
CA CYS A 450 38.57 -17.67 -3.41
C CYS A 450 39.88 -17.34 -2.69
N GLN A 451 40.21 -16.05 -2.62
CA GLN A 451 41.41 -15.54 -1.93
C GLN A 451 41.06 -14.67 -0.70
N GLY A 452 39.81 -14.73 -0.21
CA GLY A 452 39.41 -14.03 1.01
C GLY A 452 39.31 -12.50 0.90
N HIS A 453 39.16 -11.93 -0.30
CA HIS A 453 39.08 -10.46 -0.50
C HIS A 453 37.86 -9.78 0.14
N GLY A 454 36.83 -10.54 0.56
CA GLY A 454 35.68 -10.02 1.32
C GLY A 454 34.66 -9.13 0.58
N ILE A 455 34.98 -8.64 -0.63
CA ILE A 455 34.12 -7.73 -1.44
C ILE A 455 32.69 -8.27 -1.64
N CYS A 456 32.53 -9.58 -1.74
CA CYS A 456 31.23 -10.21 -1.89
C CYS A 456 30.33 -10.02 -0.67
N ALA A 457 30.88 -10.10 0.54
CA ALA A 457 30.15 -9.86 1.78
C ALA A 457 29.83 -8.37 2.00
N GLU A 458 30.60 -7.46 1.39
CA GLU A 458 30.26 -6.03 1.37
C GLU A 458 29.11 -5.71 0.41
N ILE A 459 29.09 -6.35 -0.77
CA ILE A 459 28.10 -6.09 -1.81
C ILE A 459 26.75 -6.79 -1.52
N ILE A 460 26.78 -8.00 -0.95
CA ILE A 460 25.58 -8.80 -0.59
C ILE A 460 25.71 -9.42 0.84
N PRO A 461 25.83 -8.61 1.91
CA PRO A 461 25.91 -9.09 3.29
C PRO A 461 24.71 -9.93 3.73
N GLU A 462 23.59 -9.78 3.03
CA GLU A 462 22.36 -10.54 3.26
C GLU A 462 22.50 -12.02 2.85
N LEU A 463 23.37 -12.34 1.89
CA LEU A 463 23.61 -13.70 1.39
C LEU A 463 24.96 -14.27 1.80
N ILE A 464 25.99 -13.43 1.93
CA ILE A 464 27.36 -13.85 2.17
C ILE A 464 27.90 -13.18 3.41
N ARG A 465 28.26 -13.99 4.42
CA ARG A 465 29.02 -13.57 5.59
C ARG A 465 30.42 -14.17 5.53
N LEU A 466 31.41 -13.50 6.10
CA LEU A 466 32.76 -14.03 6.19
C LEU A 466 32.95 -14.77 7.52
N ASN A 467 33.68 -15.86 7.48
CA ASN A 467 34.22 -16.56 8.64
C ASN A 467 35.38 -15.75 9.25
N PRO A 468 35.83 -16.10 10.47
CA PRO A 468 36.99 -15.47 11.11
C PRO A 468 38.26 -15.45 10.24
N ASP A 469 38.41 -16.44 9.35
CA ASP A 469 39.56 -16.56 8.43
C ASP A 469 39.42 -15.70 7.16
N GLY A 470 38.36 -14.88 7.04
CA GLY A 470 38.15 -13.95 5.91
C GLY A 470 37.48 -14.57 4.66
N TYR A 471 37.07 -15.83 4.72
CA TYR A 471 36.41 -16.53 3.61
C TYR A 471 34.88 -16.57 3.76
N PRO A 472 34.10 -16.59 2.67
CA PRO A 472 32.66 -16.79 2.72
C PRO A 472 32.23 -18.02 3.52
N ALA A 473 31.28 -17.86 4.43
CA ALA A 473 30.77 -18.88 5.34
C ALA A 473 29.90 -19.95 4.64
N VAL A 474 29.45 -19.67 3.42
CA VAL A 474 28.60 -20.55 2.60
C VAL A 474 29.24 -20.78 1.24
N ALA A 475 29.04 -21.99 0.68
CA ALA A 475 29.50 -22.35 -0.65
C ALA A 475 28.47 -22.00 -1.74
N ASP A 476 27.18 -22.02 -1.40
CA ASP A 476 26.09 -21.56 -2.25
C ASP A 476 24.96 -20.90 -1.43
N ALA A 477 24.19 -20.03 -2.09
CA ALA A 477 22.98 -19.43 -1.51
C ALA A 477 21.92 -19.21 -2.60
N VAL A 478 20.64 -19.46 -2.27
CA VAL A 478 19.52 -19.09 -3.15
C VAL A 478 19.43 -17.57 -3.22
N VAL A 479 19.25 -17.04 -4.42
CA VAL A 479 19.19 -15.59 -4.65
C VAL A 479 17.73 -15.13 -4.63
N PRO A 480 17.32 -14.26 -3.70
CA PRO A 480 16.03 -13.58 -3.78
C PRO A 480 15.95 -12.68 -5.02
N VAL A 481 14.75 -12.55 -5.61
CA VAL A 481 14.53 -11.66 -6.78
C VAL A 481 15.06 -10.23 -6.53
N HIS A 482 14.87 -9.70 -5.32
CA HIS A 482 15.30 -8.34 -4.99
C HIS A 482 16.83 -8.19 -4.86
N LEU A 483 17.59 -9.29 -4.72
CA LEU A 483 19.05 -9.27 -4.63
C LEU A 483 19.77 -9.60 -5.93
N GLN A 484 19.08 -10.05 -6.99
CA GLN A 484 19.70 -10.47 -8.26
C GLN A 484 20.70 -9.44 -8.81
N GLY A 485 20.34 -8.15 -8.82
CA GLY A 485 21.22 -7.09 -9.34
C GLY A 485 22.49 -6.91 -8.50
N ARG A 486 22.38 -7.04 -7.17
CA ARG A 486 23.54 -6.96 -6.25
C ARG A 486 24.38 -8.22 -6.34
N THR A 487 23.78 -9.40 -6.47
CA THR A 487 24.49 -10.66 -6.69
C THR A 487 25.28 -10.66 -8.00
N GLN A 488 24.68 -10.19 -9.10
CA GLN A 488 25.39 -10.01 -10.38
C GLN A 488 26.54 -9.00 -10.26
N ARG A 489 26.39 -7.97 -9.42
CA ARG A 489 27.47 -7.01 -9.14
C ARG A 489 28.58 -7.64 -8.31
N ALA A 490 28.25 -8.45 -7.30
CA ALA A 490 29.21 -9.17 -6.48
C ALA A 490 30.05 -10.15 -7.33
N VAL A 491 29.39 -10.88 -8.23
CA VAL A 491 30.04 -11.78 -9.19
C VAL A 491 31.02 -11.03 -10.08
N ARG A 492 30.59 -9.92 -10.70
CA ARG A 492 31.45 -9.10 -11.58
C ARG A 492 32.61 -8.42 -10.85
N ARG A 493 32.47 -8.15 -9.55
CA ARG A 493 33.50 -7.50 -8.73
C ARG A 493 34.38 -8.47 -7.95
N CYS A 494 34.17 -9.79 -8.06
CA CYS A 494 35.03 -10.78 -7.44
C CYS A 494 36.41 -10.78 -8.13
N PRO A 495 37.49 -10.31 -7.49
CA PRO A 495 38.80 -10.17 -8.16
C PRO A 495 39.39 -11.53 -8.54
N ALA A 496 39.08 -12.55 -7.74
CA ALA A 496 39.54 -13.92 -7.95
C ALA A 496 38.62 -14.74 -8.88
N LEU A 497 37.54 -14.13 -9.42
CA LEU A 497 36.55 -14.80 -10.26
C LEU A 497 35.95 -16.08 -9.63
N ALA A 498 35.94 -16.14 -8.30
CA ALA A 498 35.50 -17.29 -7.52
C ALA A 498 33.97 -17.40 -7.42
N MET A 499 33.21 -16.44 -7.95
CA MET A 499 31.74 -16.40 -7.83
C MET A 499 31.06 -16.59 -9.18
N ARG A 500 29.94 -17.33 -9.18
CA ARG A 500 29.07 -17.48 -10.36
C ARG A 500 27.60 -17.62 -9.97
N ILE A 501 26.71 -17.38 -10.93
CA ILE A 501 25.26 -17.58 -10.78
C ILE A 501 24.86 -18.78 -11.61
N GLU A 502 24.12 -19.71 -11.02
CA GLU A 502 23.54 -20.87 -11.68
C GLU A 502 22.02 -20.85 -11.54
N GLN A 503 21.32 -21.44 -12.51
CA GLN A 503 19.88 -21.68 -12.39
C GLN A 503 19.66 -22.87 -11.44
N ALA A 504 18.84 -22.69 -10.42
CA ALA A 504 18.44 -23.77 -9.54
C ALA A 504 17.63 -24.80 -10.35
N PRO A 505 17.89 -26.11 -10.22
CA PRO A 505 17.08 -27.12 -10.87
C PRO A 505 15.63 -27.00 -10.37
N ALA A 506 14.66 -27.01 -11.30
CA ALA A 506 13.25 -26.99 -10.95
C ALA A 506 12.95 -28.17 -10.00
N GLU A 507 12.36 -27.89 -8.83
CA GLU A 507 11.92 -28.95 -7.93
C GLU A 507 11.00 -29.92 -8.68
N ARG A 508 11.43 -31.17 -8.81
CA ARG A 508 10.54 -32.24 -9.24
C ARG A 508 9.46 -32.36 -8.17
N ALA A 509 8.20 -32.18 -8.58
CA ALA A 509 7.05 -32.50 -7.74
C ALA A 509 7.25 -33.87 -7.07
N PRO A 510 6.91 -34.02 -5.77
CA PRO A 510 7.11 -35.28 -5.06
C PRO A 510 6.40 -36.41 -5.81
N LYS A 511 7.15 -37.47 -6.14
CA LYS A 511 6.57 -38.72 -6.64
C LYS A 511 5.52 -39.17 -5.63
N ALA A 512 4.30 -39.41 -6.12
CA ALA A 512 3.23 -40.00 -5.32
C ALA A 512 3.78 -41.25 -4.61
N ALA A 513 3.79 -41.23 -3.29
CA ALA A 513 4.08 -42.41 -2.50
C ALA A 513 3.07 -43.50 -2.88
N ASP A 514 3.56 -44.73 -3.08
CA ASP A 514 2.78 -45.92 -3.35
C ASP A 514 1.60 -46.01 -2.38
N ARG A 515 0.40 -45.80 -2.90
CA ARG A 515 -0.82 -46.13 -2.17
C ARG A 515 -0.97 -47.65 -2.24
N PRO A 516 -1.06 -48.37 -1.10
CA PRO A 516 -1.35 -49.79 -1.13
C PRO A 516 -2.69 -50.03 -1.82
N ALA A 517 -2.69 -50.98 -2.76
CA ALA A 517 -3.86 -51.36 -3.53
C ALA A 517 -5.01 -51.83 -2.62
N LEU A 518 -6.18 -51.21 -2.77
CA LEU A 518 -7.41 -51.67 -2.12
C LEU A 518 -7.83 -53.02 -2.72
N PRO A 519 -8.25 -54.00 -1.90
CA PRO A 519 -8.68 -55.31 -2.40
C PRO A 519 -9.98 -55.19 -3.21
N GLY A 520 -9.99 -55.85 -4.38
CA GLY A 520 -11.06 -55.80 -5.36
C GLY A 520 -12.40 -56.31 -4.84
N GLY A 521 -13.38 -55.41 -4.77
CA GLY A 521 -14.78 -55.74 -4.55
C GLY A 521 -15.47 -56.17 -5.84
N ASN A 522 -15.83 -57.45 -5.91
CA ASN A 522 -16.72 -58.03 -6.92
C ASN A 522 -18.04 -57.25 -7.04
N ARG A 523 -18.31 -56.64 -8.21
CA ARG A 523 -19.66 -56.19 -8.59
C ARG A 523 -20.31 -57.25 -9.46
N LYS A 524 -21.20 -58.05 -8.86
CA LYS A 524 -22.25 -58.78 -9.60
C LYS A 524 -23.28 -57.78 -10.13
N ALA A 525 -23.59 -57.90 -11.41
CA ALA A 525 -24.67 -57.21 -12.08
C ALA A 525 -26.03 -57.67 -11.54
N LEU A 526 -26.92 -56.72 -11.26
CA LEU A 526 -28.36 -56.97 -11.19
C LEU A 526 -28.99 -56.25 -12.37
N GLY A 527 -29.58 -57.06 -13.25
CA GLY A 527 -30.19 -56.64 -14.49
C GLY A 527 -31.55 -55.95 -14.31
N SER A 528 -31.91 -55.21 -15.34
CA SER A 528 -33.25 -54.73 -15.62
C SER A 528 -34.20 -55.89 -15.91
N GLY A 529 -35.26 -56.04 -15.11
CA GLY A 529 -36.42 -56.86 -15.43
C GLY A 529 -37.64 -55.97 -15.62
N ARG A 530 -38.20 -55.95 -16.84
CA ARG A 530 -39.58 -55.52 -17.09
C ARG A 530 -40.51 -56.67 -16.70
N SER A 531 -41.56 -56.36 -15.94
CA SER A 531 -42.91 -56.94 -16.01
C SER A 531 -43.85 -55.95 -15.35
#